data_AF-A0A952D585-F1
#
_entry.id   AF-A0A952D585-F1
#
_cell.length_a   1.000
_cell.length_b   1.000
_cell.length_c   1.000
_cell.angle_alpha   90.00
_cell.angle_beta   90.00
_cell.angle_gamma   90.00
#
_symmetry.space_group_name_H-M   'P 1'
#
loop_
_entity.id
_entity.type
_entity.pdbx_description
1 polymer ?
#
loop_
_entity_poly.entity_id
_entity_poly.type
_entity_poly.pdbx_seq_one_letter_code
_entity_poly.pdbx_strand_id
1 'polypeptide(L)'
;MNQAIETRARKRLRSRKRVERLFGVVCVLALILSALLLFALVWGVAKDGVGRLNWSFIESFPSRIASRAGIKAALAGTLWIIGLTILIAVPIGLASAVYLEEVAPKNRLVRFIELNVANLAGVPSILYGLLGLAVFVRYMGLGRT
;
A
#
# COMPACT_ATOMS: atom_id res chain seq x y z
N MET A 1 32.11 -46.96 3.68
CA MET A 1 31.10 -46.34 2.79
C MET A 1 30.21 -45.32 3.51
N ASN A 2 29.67 -45.61 4.70
CA ASN A 2 28.77 -44.71 5.44
C ASN A 2 29.41 -43.38 5.93
N GLN A 3 30.68 -43.40 6.34
CA GLN A 3 31.36 -42.18 6.82
C GLN A 3 31.55 -41.11 5.73
N ALA A 4 31.76 -41.51 4.48
CA ALA A 4 31.89 -40.58 3.35
C ALA A 4 30.54 -39.89 3.02
N ILE A 5 29.43 -40.59 3.21
CA ILE A 5 28.07 -40.06 3.01
C ILE A 5 27.71 -39.05 4.10
N GLU A 6 27.97 -39.37 5.37
CA GLU A 6 27.73 -38.44 6.48
C GLU A 6 28.59 -37.18 6.39
N THR A 7 29.86 -37.31 5.99
CA THR A 7 30.77 -36.16 5.85
C THR A 7 30.29 -35.21 4.73
N ARG A 8 29.85 -35.76 3.59
CA ARG A 8 29.26 -34.98 2.48
C ARG A 8 27.93 -34.33 2.88
N ALA A 9 27.08 -35.03 3.63
CA ALA A 9 25.81 -34.50 4.15
C ALA A 9 26.03 -33.33 5.14
N ARG A 10 26.95 -33.49 6.11
CA ARG A 10 27.31 -32.42 7.06
C ARG A 10 27.91 -31.19 6.37
N LYS A 11 28.73 -31.38 5.32
CA LYS A 11 29.30 -30.28 4.54
C LYS A 11 28.23 -29.51 3.74
N ARG A 12 27.26 -30.22 3.13
CA ARG A 12 26.08 -29.61 2.48
C ARG A 12 25.20 -28.83 3.46
N LEU A 13 24.92 -29.39 4.65
CA LEU A 13 24.15 -28.71 5.70
C LEU A 13 24.84 -27.44 6.23
N ARG A 14 26.15 -27.49 6.45
CA ARG A 14 26.95 -26.30 6.89
C ARG A 14 27.04 -25.21 5.82
N SER A 15 27.05 -25.57 4.53
CA SER A 15 27.03 -24.60 3.43
C SER A 15 25.67 -23.89 3.34
N ARG A 16 24.57 -24.65 3.43
CA ARG A 16 23.20 -24.11 3.45
C ARG A 16 22.97 -23.14 4.62
N LYS A 17 23.39 -23.51 5.84
CA LYS A 17 23.28 -22.63 7.02
C LYS A 17 24.08 -21.33 6.92
N ARG A 18 25.20 -21.32 6.18
CA ARG A 18 25.99 -20.10 5.92
C ARG A 18 25.29 -19.18 4.94
N VAL A 19 24.75 -19.73 3.85
CA VAL A 19 23.97 -18.97 2.86
C VAL A 19 22.72 -18.38 3.50
N GLU A 20 22.01 -19.15 4.31
CA GLU A 20 20.83 -18.70 5.07
C GLU A 20 21.18 -17.55 6.03
N ARG A 21 22.26 -17.69 6.80
CA ARG A 21 22.70 -16.63 7.73
C ARG A 21 23.16 -15.38 6.98
N LEU A 22 23.89 -15.53 5.88
CA LEU A 22 24.31 -14.40 5.05
C LEU A 22 23.10 -13.67 4.48
N PHE A 23 22.14 -14.41 3.92
CA PHE A 23 20.89 -13.84 3.42
C PHE A 23 20.13 -13.10 4.53
N GLY A 24 19.99 -13.71 5.71
CA GLY A 24 19.36 -13.07 6.87
C GLY A 24 20.07 -11.78 7.30
N VAL A 25 21.41 -11.78 7.35
CA VAL A 25 22.20 -10.58 7.67
C VAL A 25 21.99 -9.49 6.62
N VAL A 26 22.01 -9.84 5.32
CA VAL A 26 21.75 -8.87 4.24
C VAL A 26 20.34 -8.27 4.35
N CYS A 27 19.31 -9.10 4.59
CA CYS A 27 17.95 -8.62 4.80
C CYS A 27 17.83 -7.68 6.01
N VAL A 28 18.46 -8.02 7.14
CA VAL A 28 18.46 -7.18 8.34
C VAL A 28 19.19 -5.87 8.09
N LEU A 29 20.34 -5.89 7.42
CA LEU A 29 21.06 -4.67 7.05
C LEU A 29 20.24 -3.78 6.10
N ALA A 30 19.55 -4.38 5.12
CA ALA A 30 18.65 -3.65 4.23
C ALA A 30 17.47 -3.03 4.98
N LEU A 31 16.88 -3.76 5.94
CA LEU A 31 15.82 -3.23 6.82
C LEU A 31 16.32 -2.09 7.70
N ILE A 32 17.50 -2.23 8.31
CA ILE A 32 18.11 -1.17 9.12
C ILE A 32 18.38 0.07 8.26
N LEU A 33 18.96 -0.11 7.07
CA LEU A 33 19.23 1.00 6.15
C LEU A 33 17.94 1.72 5.73
N SER A 34 16.90 0.96 5.36
CA SER A 34 15.58 1.50 5.01
C SER A 34 14.95 2.29 6.17
N ALA A 35 15.00 1.72 7.38
CA ALA A 35 14.49 2.37 8.58
C ALA A 35 15.27 3.64 8.93
N LEU A 36 16.59 3.63 8.81
CA LEU A 36 17.43 4.81 9.03
C LEU A 36 17.16 5.91 8.00
N LEU A 37 16.97 5.55 6.73
CA LEU A 37 16.65 6.51 5.68
C LEU A 37 15.26 7.12 5.89
N LEU A 38 14.28 6.29 6.24
CA LEU A 38 12.94 6.75 6.60
C LEU A 38 13.00 7.70 7.82
N PHE A 39 13.75 7.33 8.85
CA PHE A 39 13.93 8.17 10.04
C PHE A 39 14.59 9.51 9.69
N ALA A 40 15.68 9.49 8.91
CA ALA A 40 16.36 10.70 8.47
C ALA A 40 15.44 11.62 7.66
N LEU A 41 14.61 11.05 6.77
CA LEU A 41 13.63 11.80 5.98
C LEU A 41 12.55 12.42 6.86
N VAL A 42 11.95 11.66 7.77
CA VAL A 42 10.92 12.16 8.69
C VAL A 42 11.50 13.23 9.62
N TRP A 43 12.70 13.01 10.14
CA TRP A 43 13.39 13.97 11.00
C TRP A 43 13.69 15.28 10.27
N GLY A 44 14.18 15.22 9.04
CA GLY A 44 14.43 16.41 8.21
C GLY A 44 13.14 17.21 7.97
N VAL A 45 12.07 16.51 7.54
CA VAL A 45 10.77 17.15 7.31
C VAL A 45 10.18 17.74 8.59
N ALA A 46 10.31 17.06 9.73
CA ALA A 46 9.81 17.56 11.00
C ALA A 46 10.57 18.82 11.44
N LYS A 47 11.91 18.80 11.37
CA LYS A 47 12.73 19.96 11.76
C LYS A 47 12.40 21.20 10.93
N ASP A 48 12.23 21.03 9.63
CA ASP A 48 11.92 22.15 8.72
C ASP A 48 10.43 22.56 8.75
N GLY A 49 9.55 21.63 9.10
CA GLY A 49 8.09 21.78 9.02
C GLY A 49 7.40 22.21 10.30
N VAL A 50 7.89 21.83 11.48
CA VAL A 50 7.21 22.07 12.78
C VAL A 50 6.92 23.55 13.02
N GLY A 51 7.85 24.44 12.68
CA GLY A 51 7.66 25.90 12.83
C GLY A 51 6.57 26.49 11.92
N ARG A 52 6.10 25.74 10.92
CA ARG A 52 5.01 26.15 10.00
C ARG A 52 3.63 25.66 10.44
N LEU A 53 3.55 24.80 11.46
CA LEU A 53 2.29 24.29 11.98
C LEU A 53 1.58 25.39 12.79
N ASN A 54 0.81 26.21 12.10
CA ASN A 54 -0.04 27.23 12.70
C ASN A 54 -1.45 27.17 12.08
N TRP A 55 -2.37 27.95 12.62
CA TRP A 55 -3.75 27.96 12.14
C TRP A 55 -3.86 28.38 10.65
N SER A 56 -3.01 29.34 10.24
CA SER A 56 -2.94 29.81 8.85
C SER A 56 -2.55 28.69 7.87
N PHE A 57 -1.72 27.72 8.29
CA PHE A 57 -1.36 26.57 7.45
C PHE A 57 -2.57 25.68 7.11
N ILE A 58 -3.53 25.54 8.03
CA ILE A 58 -4.73 24.72 7.82
C ILE A 58 -5.74 25.47 6.93
N GLU A 59 -5.93 26.77 7.15
CA GLU A 59 -6.93 27.57 6.44
C GLU A 59 -6.46 28.14 5.09
N SER A 60 -5.15 28.19 4.85
CA SER A 60 -4.60 28.74 3.61
C SER A 60 -4.63 27.74 2.46
N PHE A 61 -4.82 28.26 1.26
CA PHE A 61 -4.69 27.50 0.02
C PHE A 61 -3.21 27.23 -0.31
N PRO A 62 -2.90 26.23 -1.16
CA PRO A 62 -1.54 26.01 -1.64
C PRO A 62 -1.04 27.25 -2.38
N SER A 63 0.20 27.64 -2.12
CA SER A 63 0.84 28.82 -2.71
C SER A 63 2.26 28.49 -3.14
N ARG A 64 2.74 29.16 -4.20
CA ARG A 64 4.15 29.10 -4.63
C ARG A 64 5.09 29.81 -3.66
N ILE A 65 4.55 30.69 -2.81
CA ILE A 65 5.29 31.39 -1.76
C ILE A 65 5.21 30.55 -0.48
N ALA A 66 6.36 30.02 -0.05
CA ALA A 66 6.42 29.07 1.06
C ALA A 66 5.83 29.58 2.38
N SER A 67 5.90 30.89 2.66
CA SER A 67 5.36 31.50 3.88
C SER A 67 3.83 31.61 3.92
N ARG A 68 3.16 31.46 2.78
CA ARG A 68 1.69 31.54 2.63
C ARG A 68 1.07 30.22 2.19
N ALA A 69 1.87 29.17 2.03
CA ALA A 69 1.39 27.88 1.56
C ALA A 69 0.65 27.15 2.69
N GLY A 70 -0.60 26.77 2.43
CA GLY A 70 -1.39 25.93 3.33
C GLY A 70 -1.92 24.66 2.67
N ILE A 71 -2.62 23.86 3.46
CA ILE A 71 -3.11 22.52 3.10
C ILE A 71 -4.62 22.44 2.92
N LYS A 72 -5.34 23.57 2.95
CA LYS A 72 -6.81 23.59 2.89
C LYS A 72 -7.38 22.78 1.73
N ALA A 73 -6.83 22.97 0.53
CA ALA A 73 -7.28 22.26 -0.67
C ALA A 73 -7.05 20.74 -0.57
N ALA A 74 -5.92 20.31 -0.01
CA ALA A 74 -5.59 18.90 0.16
C ALA A 74 -6.46 18.24 1.26
N LEU A 75 -6.72 18.95 2.35
CA LEU A 75 -7.62 18.48 3.42
C LEU A 75 -9.05 18.35 2.91
N ALA A 76 -9.58 19.41 2.29
CA ALA A 76 -10.91 19.37 1.71
C ALA A 76 -11.01 18.25 0.66
N GLY A 77 -10.08 18.19 -0.29
CA GLY A 77 -10.06 17.14 -1.32
C GLY A 77 -10.05 15.73 -0.73
N THR A 78 -9.25 15.49 0.30
CA THR A 78 -9.21 14.20 1.02
C THR A 78 -10.57 13.87 1.65
N LEU A 79 -11.18 14.83 2.36
CA LEU A 79 -12.50 14.63 2.97
C LEU A 79 -13.59 14.35 1.94
N TRP A 80 -13.59 15.08 0.82
CA TRP A 80 -14.52 14.85 -0.29
C TRP A 80 -14.34 13.46 -0.89
N ILE A 81 -13.11 13.05 -1.19
CA ILE A 81 -12.81 11.75 -1.80
C ILE A 81 -13.17 10.61 -0.84
N ILE A 82 -12.74 10.68 0.42
CA ILE A 82 -13.04 9.65 1.42
C ILE A 82 -14.54 9.59 1.68
N GLY A 83 -15.19 10.74 1.87
CA GLY A 83 -16.63 10.82 2.11
C GLY A 83 -17.43 10.21 0.97
N LEU A 84 -17.12 10.57 -0.28
CA LEU A 84 -17.77 10.00 -1.46
C LEU A 84 -17.49 8.50 -1.60
N THR A 85 -16.25 8.08 -1.31
CA THR A 85 -15.87 6.66 -1.35
C THR A 85 -16.67 5.86 -0.32
N ILE A 86 -16.81 6.35 0.91
CA ILE A 86 -17.62 5.69 1.95
C ILE A 86 -19.08 5.61 1.52
N LEU A 87 -19.65 6.74 1.06
CA LEU A 87 -21.05 6.84 0.68
C LEU A 87 -21.44 5.84 -0.42
N ILE A 88 -20.52 5.53 -1.33
CA ILE A 88 -20.77 4.61 -2.46
C ILE A 88 -20.32 3.19 -2.12
N ALA A 89 -19.07 3.01 -1.69
CA ALA A 89 -18.46 1.70 -1.55
C ALA A 89 -19.03 0.91 -0.36
N VAL A 90 -19.36 1.58 0.76
CA VAL A 90 -19.86 0.88 1.96
C VAL A 90 -21.25 0.29 1.72
N PRO A 91 -22.26 1.04 1.23
CA PRO A 91 -23.57 0.44 0.97
C PRO A 91 -23.51 -0.68 -0.07
N ILE A 92 -22.77 -0.49 -1.16
CA ILE A 92 -22.66 -1.50 -2.23
C ILE A 92 -21.91 -2.73 -1.71
N GLY A 93 -20.80 -2.55 -1.00
CA GLY A 93 -19.99 -3.63 -0.46
C GLY A 93 -20.76 -4.44 0.59
N LEU A 94 -21.43 -3.76 1.52
CA LEU A 94 -22.24 -4.41 2.56
C LEU A 94 -23.45 -5.14 1.96
N ALA A 95 -24.20 -4.49 1.06
CA ALA A 95 -25.35 -5.12 0.41
C ALA A 95 -24.93 -6.35 -0.41
N SER A 96 -23.80 -6.26 -1.12
CA SER A 96 -23.26 -7.39 -1.89
C SER A 96 -22.83 -8.54 -0.98
N ALA A 97 -22.16 -8.23 0.14
CA ALA A 97 -21.72 -9.24 1.10
C ALA A 97 -22.91 -9.97 1.74
N VAL A 98 -23.91 -9.22 2.22
CA VAL A 98 -25.13 -9.81 2.82
C VAL A 98 -25.89 -10.64 1.79
N TYR A 99 -26.04 -10.14 0.56
CA TYR A 99 -26.73 -10.89 -0.49
C TYR A 99 -26.02 -12.20 -0.82
N LEU A 100 -24.69 -12.18 -0.98
CA LEU A 100 -23.92 -13.38 -1.32
C LEU A 100 -23.92 -14.41 -0.19
N GLU A 101 -23.88 -13.98 1.08
CA GLU A 101 -23.79 -14.89 2.22
C GLU A 101 -25.16 -15.48 2.62
N GLU A 102 -26.21 -14.65 2.66
CA GLU A 102 -27.51 -15.05 3.23
C GLU A 102 -28.55 -15.44 2.18
N VAL A 103 -28.51 -14.82 0.99
CA VAL A 103 -29.62 -14.91 0.01
C VAL A 103 -29.23 -15.72 -1.22
N ALA A 104 -27.99 -15.65 -1.66
CA ALA A 104 -27.58 -16.16 -2.97
C ALA A 104 -27.56 -17.71 -3.02
N PRO A 105 -28.16 -18.32 -4.05
CA PRO A 105 -28.11 -19.77 -4.21
C PRO A 105 -26.71 -20.23 -4.59
N LYS A 106 -26.21 -21.32 -3.97
CA LYS A 106 -24.88 -21.88 -4.22
C LYS A 106 -24.76 -22.50 -5.62
N ASN A 107 -24.55 -21.66 -6.63
CA ASN A 107 -24.39 -22.03 -8.02
C ASN A 107 -23.00 -21.64 -8.56
N ARG A 108 -22.71 -22.02 -9.81
CA ARG A 108 -21.40 -21.74 -10.42
C ARG A 108 -21.12 -20.25 -10.62
N LEU A 109 -22.16 -19.43 -10.78
CA LEU A 109 -22.04 -17.99 -10.95
C LEU A 109 -21.64 -17.31 -9.64
N VAL A 110 -22.30 -17.65 -8.53
CA VAL A 110 -21.96 -17.14 -7.18
C VAL A 110 -20.53 -17.51 -6.83
N ARG A 111 -20.14 -18.77 -7.05
CA ARG A 111 -18.75 -19.21 -6.84
C ARG A 111 -17.75 -18.44 -7.71
N PHE A 112 -18.10 -18.10 -8.95
CA PHE A 112 -17.25 -17.28 -9.80
C PHE A 112 -17.10 -15.85 -9.27
N ILE A 113 -18.19 -15.23 -8.80
CA ILE A 113 -18.18 -13.90 -8.20
C ILE A 113 -17.32 -13.89 -6.93
N GLU A 114 -17.53 -14.83 -6.02
CA GLU A 114 -16.76 -14.98 -4.77
C GLU A 114 -15.25 -15.09 -5.04
N LEU A 115 -14.85 -15.91 -6.01
CA LEU A 115 -13.44 -16.05 -6.39
C LEU A 115 -12.85 -14.74 -6.90
N ASN A 116 -13.60 -13.98 -7.71
CA ASN A 116 -13.12 -12.68 -8.20
C ASN A 116 -13.04 -11.66 -7.08
N VAL A 117 -14.02 -11.61 -6.17
CA VAL A 117 -14.00 -10.72 -5.00
C VAL A 117 -12.79 -11.04 -4.11
N ALA A 118 -12.52 -12.33 -3.84
CA ALA A 118 -11.36 -12.76 -3.07
C ALA A 118 -10.04 -12.41 -3.76
N ASN A 119 -9.95 -12.62 -5.08
CA ASN A 119 -8.77 -12.23 -5.85
C ASN A 119 -8.55 -10.72 -5.83
N LEU A 120 -9.61 -9.93 -5.99
CA LEU A 120 -9.56 -8.47 -5.90
C LEU A 120 -9.11 -8.02 -4.49
N ALA A 121 -9.67 -8.60 -3.44
CA ALA A 121 -9.24 -8.28 -2.07
C ALA A 121 -7.74 -8.60 -1.81
N GLY A 122 -7.17 -9.56 -2.53
CA GLY A 122 -5.75 -9.94 -2.45
C GLY A 122 -4.79 -9.10 -3.29
N VAL A 123 -5.27 -8.22 -4.17
CA VAL A 123 -4.42 -7.38 -5.04
C VAL A 123 -3.80 -6.22 -4.24
N PRO A 124 -2.48 -6.00 -4.33
CA PRO A 124 -1.83 -4.81 -3.76
C PRO A 124 -2.46 -3.49 -4.21
N SER A 125 -2.68 -2.56 -3.28
CA SER A 125 -3.32 -1.26 -3.55
C SER A 125 -2.65 -0.44 -4.66
N ILE A 126 -1.33 -0.56 -4.82
CA ILE A 126 -0.59 0.14 -5.87
C ILE A 126 -1.03 -0.26 -7.29
N LEU A 127 -1.42 -1.53 -7.48
CA LEU A 127 -1.90 -2.00 -8.78
C LEU A 127 -3.24 -1.35 -9.12
N TYR A 128 -4.14 -1.18 -8.15
CA TYR A 128 -5.38 -0.44 -8.36
C TYR A 128 -5.15 1.02 -8.74
N GLY A 129 -4.16 1.68 -8.14
CA GLY A 129 -3.77 3.04 -8.51
C GLY A 129 -3.28 3.13 -9.97
N LEU A 130 -2.40 2.21 -10.38
CA LEU A 130 -1.89 2.16 -11.75
C LEU A 130 -2.97 1.81 -12.78
N LEU A 131 -3.89 0.90 -12.42
CA LEU A 131 -4.99 0.48 -13.28
C LEU A 131 -5.99 1.63 -13.47
N GLY A 132 -6.29 2.38 -12.40
CA GLY A 132 -7.08 3.60 -12.47
C GLY A 132 -6.44 4.66 -13.38
N LEU A 133 -5.13 4.88 -13.28
CA LEU A 133 -4.41 5.77 -14.20
C LEU A 133 -4.52 5.29 -15.66
N ALA A 134 -4.33 3.99 -15.90
CA ALA A 134 -4.41 3.43 -17.26
C ALA A 134 -5.82 3.58 -17.86
N VAL A 135 -6.86 3.24 -17.10
CA VAL A 135 -8.24 3.27 -17.59
C VAL A 135 -8.77 4.70 -17.68
N PHE A 136 -8.76 5.45 -16.58
CA PHE A 136 -9.43 6.75 -16.53
C PHE A 136 -8.62 7.84 -17.23
N VAL A 137 -7.30 7.89 -17.02
CA VAL A 137 -6.48 8.98 -17.58
C VAL A 137 -6.03 8.65 -19.01
N ARG A 138 -5.46 7.46 -19.23
CA ARG A 138 -4.86 7.15 -20.54
C ARG A 138 -5.87 6.68 -21.57
N TYR A 139 -6.77 5.77 -21.21
CA TYR A 139 -7.74 5.20 -22.15
C TYR A 139 -8.96 6.11 -22.35
N MET A 140 -9.56 6.61 -21.26
CA MET A 140 -10.74 7.47 -21.32
C MET A 140 -10.43 8.96 -21.52
N GLY A 141 -9.15 9.36 -21.45
CA GLY A 141 -8.76 10.76 -21.64
C GLY A 141 -9.25 11.72 -20.55
N LEU A 142 -9.60 11.22 -19.35
CA LEU A 142 -10.08 12.04 -18.22
C LEU A 142 -8.93 12.72 -17.45
N GLY A 143 -7.72 12.71 -18.01
CA GLY A 143 -6.62 13.52 -17.52
C GLY A 143 -6.92 15.01 -17.71
N ARG A 144 -6.53 15.83 -16.73
CA ARG A 144 -6.56 17.29 -16.92
C ARG A 144 -5.45 17.65 -17.90
N THR A 145 -5.77 18.42 -18.93
CA THR A 145 -4.81 19.13 -19.79
C THR A 145 -4.05 20.19 -19.01
#